data_AF-A0A9W5ZUT4-F1
#
_entry.id   AF-A0A9W5ZUT4-F1
#
_cell.length_a   1.000
_cell.length_b   1.000
_cell.length_c   1.000
_cell.angle_alpha   90.00
_cell.angle_beta   90.00
_cell.angle_gamma   90.00
#
_symmetry.space_group_name_H-M   'P 1'
#
loop_
_entity.id
_entity.type
_entity.pdbx_description
1 polymer ?
#
loop_
_entity_poly.entity_id
_entity_poly.type
_entity_poly.pdbx_seq_one_letter_code
_entity_poly.pdbx_strand_id
1 'polypeptide(L)'
;MANIRQFTVHISETLLEEVKAKLKLARLDERMGEVEWNDLEIGHANIKQLVEFWRDEYDWRMFEAFLNTFRHFKTLIQVPGFDVLDIHFLHHRSSRTNAIPLLFVHGWPGSFLESLKIIPLLTEPPEGRQAFHVVAPSLPGYGFSDFPRKSGFGLEQYADCFARLMTTLKYDKFVCQGGDWGSSIVRYMALGHPDKVLGIHINMFLAFPPSPESSPEKFRRYQDMAYDTQELKNLERTRWFAHNEVSEPTRYLTVLLESD
;
A
#
# COMPACT_ATOMS: atom_id res chain seq x y z
N MET A 1 11.38 23.48 -13.98
CA MET A 1 10.01 22.90 -13.97
C MET A 1 10.15 21.41 -13.78
N ALA A 2 9.44 20.79 -12.84
CA ALA A 2 9.49 19.34 -12.69
C ALA A 2 8.90 18.69 -13.96
N ASN A 3 9.66 17.77 -14.56
CA ASN A 3 9.29 17.11 -15.81
C ASN A 3 8.42 15.88 -15.50
N ILE A 4 7.10 16.08 -15.47
CA ILE A 4 6.13 14.98 -15.39
C ILE A 4 6.07 14.31 -16.75
N ARG A 5 6.40 13.02 -16.79
CA ARG A 5 6.40 12.24 -18.03
C ARG A 5 5.48 11.05 -17.93
N GLN A 6 4.84 10.73 -19.06
CA GLN A 6 4.04 9.52 -19.17
C GLN A 6 4.93 8.29 -18.99
N PHE A 7 4.39 7.29 -18.30
CA PHE A 7 5.02 6.00 -18.09
C PHE A 7 4.15 4.92 -18.73
N THR A 8 4.78 3.88 -19.25
CA THR A 8 4.08 2.69 -19.77
C THR A 8 4.76 1.51 -19.10
N VAL A 9 3.96 0.65 -18.47
CA VAL A 9 4.45 -0.58 -17.84
C VAL A 9 4.94 -1.49 -18.96
N HIS A 10 6.20 -1.87 -18.88
CA HIS A 10 6.79 -2.86 -19.78
C HIS A 10 7.85 -3.66 -19.05
N ILE A 11 7.56 -4.94 -18.84
CA ILE A 11 8.50 -5.90 -18.29
C ILE A 11 9.19 -6.65 -19.44
N SER A 12 10.52 -6.76 -19.40
CA SER A 12 11.28 -7.40 -20.47
C SER A 12 10.89 -8.87 -20.62
N GLU A 13 10.93 -9.39 -21.85
CA GLU A 13 10.65 -10.81 -22.09
C GLU A 13 11.63 -11.69 -21.33
N THR A 14 12.92 -11.30 -21.29
CA THR A 14 13.95 -12.00 -20.51
C THR A 14 13.57 -12.16 -19.05
N LEU A 15 13.02 -11.14 -18.38
CA LEU A 15 12.61 -11.27 -16.97
C LEU A 15 11.39 -12.19 -16.82
N LEU A 16 10.46 -12.18 -17.79
CA LEU A 16 9.32 -13.12 -17.77
C LEU A 16 9.76 -14.56 -17.99
N GLU A 17 10.72 -14.79 -18.89
CA GLU A 17 11.33 -16.10 -19.13
C GLU A 17 12.05 -16.61 -17.88
N GLU A 18 12.82 -15.74 -17.20
CA GLU A 18 13.48 -16.04 -15.93
C GLU A 18 12.47 -16.43 -14.84
N VAL A 19 11.38 -15.68 -14.68
CA VAL A 19 10.31 -16.00 -13.70
C VAL A 19 9.66 -17.34 -14.03
N LYS A 20 9.34 -17.61 -15.31
CA LYS A 20 8.79 -18.90 -15.75
C LYS A 20 9.77 -20.06 -15.49
N ALA A 21 11.07 -19.85 -15.69
CA ALA A 21 12.08 -20.85 -15.38
C ALA A 21 12.14 -21.16 -13.88
N LYS A 22 12.12 -20.12 -13.03
CA LYS A 22 12.08 -20.28 -11.56
C LYS A 22 10.83 -21.03 -11.09
N LEU A 23 9.66 -20.68 -11.60
CA LEU A 23 8.41 -21.38 -11.28
C LEU A 23 8.42 -22.86 -11.70
N LYS A 24 9.09 -23.20 -12.80
CA LYS A 24 9.26 -24.60 -13.24
C LYS A 24 10.23 -25.40 -12.36
N LEU A 25 11.24 -24.74 -11.80
CA LEU A 25 12.24 -25.37 -10.94
C LEU A 25 11.83 -25.42 -9.47
N ALA A 26 10.81 -24.64 -9.09
CA ALA A 26 10.26 -24.63 -7.75
C ALA A 26 9.84 -26.05 -7.32
N ARG A 27 10.43 -26.52 -6.22
CA ARG A 27 10.11 -27.82 -5.63
C ARG A 27 9.00 -27.64 -4.60
N LEU A 28 7.82 -28.11 -4.94
CA LEU A 28 6.69 -28.18 -4.01
C LEU A 28 6.69 -29.55 -3.35
N ASP A 29 6.51 -29.60 -2.02
CA ASP A 29 6.28 -30.87 -1.34
C ASP A 29 4.89 -31.37 -1.73
N GLU A 30 4.80 -32.57 -2.30
CA GLU A 30 3.52 -33.16 -2.74
C GLU A 30 2.49 -33.23 -1.62
N ARG A 31 2.95 -33.38 -0.37
CA ARG A 31 2.10 -33.41 0.83
C ARG A 31 1.42 -32.09 1.11
N MET A 32 1.89 -30.96 0.55
CA MET A 32 1.18 -29.68 0.64
C MET A 32 -0.22 -29.77 0.04
N GLY A 33 -0.43 -30.62 -0.96
CA GLY A 33 -1.75 -30.85 -1.56
C GLY A 33 -2.75 -31.57 -0.63
N GLU A 34 -2.28 -32.12 0.48
CA GLU A 34 -3.08 -32.92 1.42
C GLU A 34 -3.48 -32.14 2.68
N VAL A 35 -3.04 -30.89 2.81
CA VAL A 35 -3.26 -30.04 3.99
C VAL A 35 -4.20 -28.89 3.65
N GLU A 36 -5.35 -28.86 4.34
CA GLU A 36 -6.29 -27.74 4.33
C GLU A 36 -5.74 -26.54 5.10
N TRP A 37 -6.25 -25.35 4.77
CA TRP A 37 -5.79 -24.12 5.41
C TRP A 37 -5.99 -24.15 6.92
N ASN A 38 -4.89 -24.03 7.67
CA ASN A 38 -4.84 -24.07 9.13
C ASN A 38 -3.89 -23.02 9.71
N ASP A 39 -3.74 -23.02 11.04
CA ASP A 39 -2.95 -22.11 11.86
C ASP A 39 -1.43 -22.23 11.65
N LEU A 40 -0.95 -23.18 10.86
CA LEU A 40 0.46 -23.29 10.48
C LEU A 40 0.84 -22.35 9.33
N GLU A 41 -0.14 -21.78 8.60
CA GLU A 41 0.01 -20.78 7.52
C GLU A 41 1.02 -21.11 6.40
N ILE A 42 1.51 -22.35 6.36
CA ILE A 42 2.55 -22.83 5.45
C ILE A 42 2.15 -24.22 4.92
N GLY A 43 2.23 -24.39 3.60
CA GLY A 43 2.16 -25.70 2.96
C GLY A 43 0.75 -26.26 2.79
N HIS A 44 -0.14 -25.50 2.14
CA HIS A 44 -1.52 -25.91 1.88
C HIS A 44 -1.80 -26.10 0.39
N ALA A 45 -2.87 -26.84 0.08
CA ALA A 45 -3.27 -27.15 -1.30
C ALA A 45 -3.46 -25.88 -2.15
N ASN A 46 -3.92 -24.79 -1.52
CA ASN A 46 -4.10 -23.49 -2.17
C ASN A 46 -2.78 -22.86 -2.66
N ILE A 47 -1.67 -23.04 -1.95
CA ILE A 47 -0.36 -22.52 -2.37
C ILE A 47 0.15 -23.31 -3.57
N LYS A 48 -0.01 -24.65 -3.56
CA LYS A 48 0.32 -25.49 -4.70
C LYS A 48 -0.48 -25.08 -5.95
N GLN A 49 -1.80 -24.95 -5.81
CA GLN A 49 -2.68 -24.48 -6.89
C GLN A 49 -2.27 -23.08 -7.40
N LEU A 50 -1.90 -22.16 -6.52
CA LEU A 50 -1.45 -20.82 -6.91
C LEU A 50 -0.15 -20.86 -7.72
N VAL A 51 0.83 -21.66 -7.29
CA VAL A 51 2.10 -21.82 -8.01
C VAL A 51 1.89 -22.50 -9.37
N GLU A 52 1.04 -23.53 -9.44
CA GLU A 52 0.67 -24.20 -10.69
C GLU A 52 -0.02 -23.23 -11.65
N PHE A 53 -0.99 -22.44 -11.17
CA PHE A 53 -1.65 -21.40 -11.97
C PHE A 53 -0.65 -20.36 -12.48
N TRP A 54 0.28 -19.87 -11.65
CA TRP A 54 1.33 -18.93 -12.09
C TRP A 54 2.27 -19.52 -13.12
N ARG A 55 2.61 -20.81 -13.01
CA ARG A 55 3.51 -21.51 -13.93
C ARG A 55 2.87 -21.74 -15.28
N ASP A 56 1.61 -22.18 -15.30
CA ASP A 56 0.99 -22.81 -16.46
C ASP A 56 -0.08 -21.95 -17.15
N GLU A 57 -0.76 -21.07 -16.41
CA GLU A 57 -1.95 -20.35 -16.90
C GLU A 57 -1.84 -18.83 -16.85
N TYR A 58 -1.07 -18.27 -15.91
CA TYR A 58 -1.02 -16.83 -15.70
C TYR A 58 -0.29 -16.10 -16.84
N ASP A 59 -1.03 -15.21 -17.52
CA ASP A 59 -0.48 -14.36 -18.58
C ASP A 59 -0.19 -12.94 -18.06
N TRP A 60 1.09 -12.65 -17.81
CA TRP A 60 1.53 -11.31 -17.45
C TRP A 60 1.22 -10.27 -18.54
N ARG A 61 1.27 -10.62 -19.82
CA ARG A 61 1.03 -9.67 -20.92
C ARG A 61 -0.42 -9.20 -20.94
N MET A 62 -1.37 -10.09 -20.59
CA MET A 62 -2.76 -9.68 -20.37
C MET A 62 -2.90 -8.68 -19.23
N PHE A 63 -2.24 -8.94 -18.09
CA PHE A 63 -2.29 -8.02 -16.95
C PHE A 63 -1.56 -6.70 -17.22
N GLU A 64 -0.41 -6.74 -17.89
CA GLU A 64 0.36 -5.56 -18.33
C GLU A 64 -0.46 -4.69 -19.28
N ALA A 65 -1.18 -5.29 -20.24
CA ALA A 65 -2.11 -4.57 -21.11
C ALA A 65 -3.24 -3.91 -20.31
N PHE A 66 -3.79 -4.61 -19.32
CA PHE A 66 -4.78 -4.05 -18.40
C PHE A 66 -4.23 -2.88 -17.58
N LEU A 67 -3.03 -3.00 -17.00
CA LEU A 67 -2.38 -1.91 -16.26
C LEU A 67 -2.22 -0.67 -17.15
N ASN A 68 -1.75 -0.85 -18.38
CA ASN A 68 -1.57 0.24 -19.33
C ASN A 68 -2.88 0.90 -19.83
N THR A 69 -4.06 0.42 -19.40
CA THR A 69 -5.32 1.18 -19.57
C THR A 69 -5.44 2.36 -18.58
N PHE A 70 -4.66 2.35 -17.50
CA PHE A 70 -4.58 3.43 -16.53
C PHE A 70 -3.52 4.47 -16.92
N ARG A 71 -3.64 5.68 -16.37
CA ARG A 71 -2.75 6.80 -16.72
C ARG A 71 -1.56 6.86 -15.75
N HIS A 72 -0.47 6.20 -16.14
CA HIS A 72 0.77 6.17 -15.38
C HIS A 72 1.69 7.34 -15.74
N PHE A 73 2.37 7.86 -14.73
CA PHE A 73 3.37 8.92 -14.86
C PHE A 73 4.55 8.67 -13.93
N LYS A 74 5.68 9.28 -14.26
CA LYS A 74 6.82 9.45 -13.36
C LYS A 74 7.24 10.91 -13.27
N THR A 75 7.74 11.32 -12.11
CA THR A 75 8.37 12.63 -11.94
C THR A 75 9.49 12.57 -10.90
N LEU A 76 10.49 13.42 -11.08
CA LEU A 76 11.57 13.58 -10.10
C LEU A 76 11.07 14.40 -8.91
N ILE A 77 11.28 13.89 -7.70
CA ILE A 77 10.96 14.54 -6.43
C ILE A 77 12.23 14.61 -5.57
N GLN A 78 12.56 15.82 -5.14
CA GLN A 78 13.67 16.07 -4.22
C GLN A 78 13.13 16.24 -2.79
N VAL A 79 13.44 15.29 -1.91
CA VAL A 79 13.21 15.40 -0.46
C VAL A 79 14.49 15.96 0.19
N PRO A 80 14.44 17.01 1.03
CA PRO A 80 15.63 17.61 1.61
C PRO A 80 16.49 16.59 2.37
N GLY A 81 17.79 16.56 2.05
CA GLY A 81 18.74 15.66 2.71
C GLY A 81 18.80 14.24 2.12
N PHE A 82 18.06 13.94 1.05
CA PHE A 82 18.06 12.66 0.35
C PHE A 82 18.36 12.82 -1.15
N ASP A 83 18.55 11.71 -1.86
CA ASP A 83 18.70 11.73 -3.31
C ASP A 83 17.39 12.15 -3.99
N VAL A 84 17.49 12.65 -5.24
CA VAL A 84 16.31 12.85 -6.09
C VAL A 84 15.72 11.49 -6.42
N LEU A 85 14.43 11.31 -6.15
CA LEU A 85 13.72 10.06 -6.41
C LEU A 85 12.82 10.21 -7.63
N ASP A 86 12.84 9.21 -8.52
CA ASP A 86 11.92 9.11 -9.63
C ASP A 86 10.64 8.35 -9.22
N ILE A 87 9.60 9.12 -8.90
CA ILE A 87 8.37 8.61 -8.28
C ILE A 87 7.34 8.28 -9.35
N HIS A 88 6.85 7.03 -9.33
CA HIS A 88 5.73 6.56 -10.13
C HIS A 88 4.39 6.87 -9.46
N PHE A 89 3.39 7.24 -10.27
CA PHE A 89 2.02 7.41 -9.80
C PHE A 89 1.00 7.26 -10.93
N LEU A 90 -0.22 6.85 -10.54
CA LEU A 90 -1.40 7.00 -11.37
C LEU A 90 -1.99 8.40 -11.17
N HIS A 91 -2.45 9.04 -12.25
CA HIS A 91 -3.15 10.32 -12.17
C HIS A 91 -4.36 10.36 -13.09
N HIS A 92 -5.55 10.35 -12.47
CA HIS A 92 -6.82 10.45 -13.17
C HIS A 92 -7.56 11.72 -12.73
N ARG A 93 -7.80 12.63 -13.69
CA ARG A 93 -8.61 13.83 -13.45
C ARG A 93 -10.06 13.54 -13.80
N SER A 94 -10.96 13.72 -12.84
CA SER A 94 -12.39 13.89 -13.10
C SER A 94 -12.66 14.98 -14.15
N SER A 95 -13.72 14.78 -14.92
CA SER A 95 -14.35 15.74 -15.81
C SER A 95 -15.14 16.83 -15.07
N ARG A 96 -15.46 16.62 -13.79
CA ARG A 96 -16.24 17.56 -12.97
C ARG A 96 -15.39 18.75 -12.51
N THR A 97 -15.93 19.95 -12.64
CA THR A 97 -15.24 21.22 -12.31
C THR A 97 -15.02 21.42 -10.82
N ASN A 98 -15.81 20.78 -9.97
CA ASN A 98 -15.71 20.83 -8.51
C ASN A 98 -15.03 19.59 -7.90
N ALA A 99 -14.28 18.83 -8.71
CA ALA A 99 -13.58 17.65 -8.22
C ALA A 99 -12.47 18.03 -7.23
N ILE A 100 -12.42 17.32 -6.10
CA ILE A 100 -11.42 17.55 -5.05
C ILE A 100 -10.17 16.71 -5.35
N PRO A 101 -8.95 17.27 -5.28
CA PRO A 101 -7.75 16.44 -5.40
C PRO A 101 -7.62 15.47 -4.23
N LEU A 102 -7.44 14.19 -4.51
CA LEU A 102 -7.31 13.11 -3.54
C LEU A 102 -6.02 12.33 -3.79
N LEU A 103 -5.19 12.24 -2.76
CA LEU A 103 -4.02 11.37 -2.74
C LEU A 103 -4.37 10.05 -2.06
N PHE A 104 -4.27 8.93 -2.78
CA PHE A 104 -4.43 7.57 -2.25
C PHE A 104 -3.05 6.98 -1.92
N VAL A 105 -2.82 6.59 -0.67
CA VAL A 105 -1.54 6.04 -0.22
C VAL A 105 -1.72 4.59 0.22
N HIS A 106 -1.11 3.66 -0.53
CA HIS A 106 -1.13 2.22 -0.25
C HIS A 106 -0.18 1.84 0.89
N GLY A 107 -0.17 0.55 1.25
CA GLY A 107 0.79 -0.01 2.22
C GLY A 107 1.51 -1.27 1.75
N TRP A 108 1.84 -2.16 2.68
CA TRP A 108 2.53 -3.42 2.50
C TRP A 108 1.64 -4.59 2.96
N PRO A 109 1.65 -5.75 2.26
CA PRO A 109 2.43 -6.11 1.07
C PRO A 109 1.83 -5.59 -0.25
N GLY A 110 0.96 -4.58 -0.18
CA GLY A 110 0.27 -4.04 -1.34
C GLY A 110 1.06 -3.05 -2.18
N SER A 111 0.34 -2.34 -3.05
CA SER A 111 0.92 -1.43 -4.03
C SER A 111 -0.13 -0.46 -4.60
N PHE A 112 0.27 0.40 -5.54
CA PHE A 112 -0.66 1.25 -6.29
C PHE A 112 -1.82 0.47 -6.94
N LEU A 113 -1.67 -0.86 -7.14
CA LEU A 113 -2.70 -1.75 -7.67
C LEU A 113 -4.00 -1.73 -6.83
N GLU A 114 -3.91 -1.46 -5.54
CA GLU A 114 -5.08 -1.34 -4.65
C GLU A 114 -6.04 -0.24 -5.08
N SER A 115 -5.54 0.78 -5.78
CA SER A 115 -6.33 1.92 -6.23
C SER A 115 -7.13 1.65 -7.51
N LEU A 116 -6.78 0.62 -8.29
CA LEU A 116 -7.28 0.46 -9.67
C LEU A 116 -8.81 0.38 -9.76
N LYS A 117 -9.45 -0.36 -8.84
CA LYS A 117 -10.91 -0.53 -8.84
C LYS A 117 -11.65 0.71 -8.35
N ILE A 118 -11.02 1.52 -7.49
CA ILE A 118 -11.67 2.70 -6.89
C ILE A 118 -11.50 3.96 -7.72
N ILE A 119 -10.43 4.07 -8.52
CA ILE A 119 -10.17 5.22 -9.38
C ILE A 119 -11.40 5.61 -10.20
N PRO A 120 -12.00 4.74 -11.05
CA PRO A 120 -13.15 5.14 -11.87
C PRO A 120 -14.37 5.55 -11.03
N LEU A 121 -14.57 4.90 -9.87
CA LEU A 121 -15.69 5.17 -8.96
C LEU A 121 -15.55 6.53 -8.25
N LEU A 122 -14.33 7.01 -8.02
CA LEU A 122 -14.05 8.29 -7.38
C LEU A 122 -13.89 9.43 -8.39
N THR A 123 -13.36 9.15 -9.58
CA THR A 123 -13.19 10.18 -10.62
C THR A 123 -14.50 10.52 -11.31
N GLU A 124 -15.35 9.54 -11.57
CA GLU A 124 -16.65 9.71 -12.22
C GLU A 124 -17.76 9.01 -11.42
N PRO A 125 -18.05 9.46 -10.19
CA PRO A 125 -19.10 8.85 -9.38
C PRO A 125 -20.49 9.12 -9.99
N PRO A 126 -21.56 8.49 -9.46
CA PRO A 126 -22.94 8.88 -9.77
C PRO A 126 -23.25 10.35 -9.43
N GLU A 127 -24.34 10.89 -9.98
CA GLU A 127 -24.83 12.23 -9.66
C GLU A 127 -25.07 12.41 -8.15
N GLY A 128 -24.85 13.62 -7.64
CA GLY A 128 -25.01 13.95 -6.22
C GLY A 128 -23.87 13.47 -5.30
N ARG A 129 -22.91 12.69 -5.79
CA ARG A 129 -21.70 12.30 -5.05
C ARG A 129 -20.50 13.18 -5.39
N GLN A 130 -19.61 13.41 -4.43
CA GLN A 130 -18.38 14.16 -4.64
C GLN A 130 -17.42 13.41 -5.57
N ALA A 131 -16.93 14.08 -6.62
CA ALA A 131 -15.90 13.55 -7.51
C ALA A 131 -14.50 13.98 -7.08
N PHE A 132 -13.49 13.23 -7.50
CA PHE A 132 -12.10 13.49 -7.14
C PHE A 132 -11.17 13.46 -8.35
N HIS A 133 -10.13 14.29 -8.32
CA HIS A 133 -8.93 14.00 -9.10
C HIS A 133 -8.07 13.04 -8.27
N VAL A 134 -7.89 11.81 -8.73
CA VAL A 134 -7.20 10.77 -7.96
C VAL A 134 -5.74 10.69 -8.38
N VAL A 135 -4.84 10.79 -7.39
CA VAL A 135 -3.41 10.54 -7.51
C VAL A 135 -3.06 9.35 -6.62
N ALA A 136 -2.50 8.29 -7.18
CA ALA A 136 -2.11 7.09 -6.43
C ALA A 136 -0.63 6.76 -6.72
N PRO A 137 0.32 7.28 -5.92
CA PRO A 137 1.73 6.98 -6.08
C PRO A 137 2.07 5.55 -5.65
N SER A 138 3.12 5.00 -6.25
CA SER A 138 3.89 3.95 -5.58
C SER A 138 4.78 4.58 -4.52
N LEU A 139 4.79 4.01 -3.31
CA LEU A 139 5.72 4.40 -2.26
C LEU A 139 7.17 4.36 -2.79
N PRO A 140 8.05 5.30 -2.42
CA PRO A 140 9.50 5.13 -2.55
C PRO A 140 9.94 3.71 -2.16
N GLY A 141 10.63 3.01 -3.06
CA GLY A 141 11.03 1.61 -2.88
C GLY A 141 9.96 0.55 -3.23
N TYR A 142 8.79 0.96 -3.73
CA TYR A 142 7.70 0.08 -4.13
C TYR A 142 7.32 0.28 -5.60
N GLY A 143 6.80 -0.78 -6.22
CA GLY A 143 6.29 -0.75 -7.59
C GLY A 143 7.33 -0.21 -8.57
N PHE A 144 7.00 0.89 -9.24
CA PHE A 144 7.89 1.53 -10.23
C PHE A 144 8.57 2.81 -9.72
N SER A 145 8.49 3.10 -8.41
CA SER A 145 9.19 4.22 -7.78
C SER A 145 10.60 3.82 -7.36
N ASP A 146 11.55 4.76 -7.46
CA ASP A 146 12.92 4.53 -7.01
C ASP A 146 13.02 4.19 -5.51
N PHE A 147 14.04 3.40 -5.16
CA PHE A 147 14.38 3.05 -3.78
C PHE A 147 15.32 4.11 -3.16
N PRO A 148 14.99 4.68 -1.98
CA PRO A 148 15.89 5.59 -1.26
C PRO A 148 17.17 4.89 -0.80
N ARG A 149 18.34 5.36 -1.22
CA ARG A 149 19.64 4.73 -0.90
C ARG A 149 20.25 5.19 0.42
N LYS A 150 19.85 6.38 0.90
CA LYS A 150 20.33 6.94 2.16
C LYS A 150 19.42 6.50 3.32
N SER A 151 20.04 6.05 4.40
CA SER A 151 19.32 5.68 5.64
C SER A 151 18.53 6.85 6.23
N GLY A 152 17.45 6.53 6.93
CA GLY A 152 16.58 7.50 7.60
C GLY A 152 15.39 7.99 6.76
N PHE A 153 15.08 7.34 5.62
CA PHE A 153 13.88 7.67 4.84
C PHE A 153 12.64 7.07 5.51
N GLY A 154 12.08 7.78 6.50
CA GLY A 154 10.95 7.36 7.31
C GLY A 154 9.63 8.05 6.95
N LEU A 155 8.62 7.91 7.83
CA LEU A 155 7.25 8.40 7.61
C LEU A 155 7.18 9.90 7.25
N GLU A 156 8.03 10.72 7.87
CA GLU A 156 8.14 12.16 7.56
C GLU A 156 8.63 12.40 6.14
N GLN A 157 9.62 11.62 5.67
CA GLN A 157 10.18 11.75 4.33
C GLN A 157 9.20 11.23 3.27
N TYR A 158 8.46 10.16 3.55
CA TYR A 158 7.33 9.73 2.70
C TYR A 158 6.28 10.84 2.58
N ALA A 159 5.89 11.45 3.71
CA ALA A 159 4.93 12.54 3.74
C ALA A 159 5.39 13.76 2.94
N ASP A 160 6.65 14.21 3.12
CA ASP A 160 7.21 15.35 2.37
C ASP A 160 7.35 15.02 0.88
N CYS A 161 7.75 13.80 0.53
CA CYS A 161 7.80 13.33 -0.86
C CYS A 161 6.43 13.48 -1.54
N PHE A 162 5.35 13.04 -0.90
CA PHE A 162 4.01 13.12 -1.48
C PHE A 162 3.40 14.53 -1.45
N ALA A 163 3.70 15.35 -0.44
CA ALA A 163 3.29 16.75 -0.45
C ALA A 163 3.94 17.52 -1.62
N ARG A 164 5.20 17.20 -1.92
CA ARG A 164 5.92 17.73 -3.10
C ARG A 164 5.39 17.18 -4.40
N LEU A 165 4.99 15.90 -4.47
CA LEU A 165 4.33 15.33 -5.63
C LEU A 165 3.03 16.09 -5.93
N MET A 166 2.16 16.28 -4.93
CA MET A 166 0.91 17.02 -5.10
C MET A 166 1.14 18.48 -5.50
N THR A 167 2.13 19.15 -4.90
CA THR A 167 2.54 20.52 -5.29
C THR A 167 3.07 20.56 -6.73
N THR A 168 3.81 19.54 -7.16
CA THR A 168 4.31 19.40 -8.54
C THR A 168 3.16 19.29 -9.54
N LEU A 169 2.10 18.58 -9.16
CA LEU A 169 0.85 18.44 -9.91
C LEU A 169 -0.07 19.67 -9.83
N LYS A 170 0.37 20.75 -9.18
CA LYS A 170 -0.38 22.01 -9.00
C LYS A 170 -1.64 21.87 -8.13
N TYR A 171 -1.63 20.90 -7.21
CA TYR A 171 -2.64 20.80 -6.16
C TYR A 171 -2.11 21.47 -4.89
N ASP A 172 -2.54 22.71 -4.67
CA ASP A 172 -2.17 23.48 -3.48
C ASP A 172 -2.88 22.98 -2.22
N LYS A 173 -4.10 22.46 -2.38
CA LYS A 173 -4.91 21.86 -1.32
C LYS A 173 -5.53 20.54 -1.78
N PHE A 174 -5.47 19.52 -0.94
CA PHE A 174 -5.94 18.17 -1.27
C PHE A 174 -6.34 17.40 -0.02
N VAL A 175 -7.10 16.32 -0.21
CA VAL A 175 -7.40 15.34 0.85
C VAL A 175 -6.55 14.09 0.64
N CYS A 176 -6.31 13.35 1.72
CA CYS A 176 -5.55 12.11 1.65
C CYS A 176 -6.40 10.92 2.12
N GLN A 177 -6.17 9.76 1.52
CA GLN A 177 -6.68 8.49 2.00
C GLN A 177 -5.51 7.52 2.20
N GLY A 178 -5.51 6.74 3.28
CA GLY A 178 -4.49 5.71 3.48
C GLY A 178 -4.87 4.60 4.47
N GLY A 179 -4.44 3.39 4.14
CA GLY A 179 -4.44 2.21 5.03
C GLY A 179 -3.03 1.72 5.29
N ASP A 180 -2.83 0.80 6.23
CA ASP A 180 -1.51 0.23 6.53
C ASP A 180 -0.41 1.31 6.70
N TRP A 181 0.74 1.24 6.02
CA TRP A 181 1.76 2.29 5.98
C TRP A 181 1.18 3.64 5.54
N GLY A 182 0.32 3.62 4.53
CA GLY A 182 -0.41 4.79 4.06
C GLY A 182 -1.19 5.49 5.17
N SER A 183 -1.78 4.75 6.13
CA SER A 183 -2.48 5.35 7.27
C SER A 183 -1.54 6.20 8.13
N SER A 184 -0.30 5.74 8.33
CA SER A 184 0.72 6.47 9.07
C SER A 184 1.24 7.64 8.25
N ILE A 185 1.55 7.43 6.98
CA ILE A 185 2.08 8.48 6.09
C ILE A 185 1.11 9.65 5.99
N VAL A 186 -0.19 9.41 5.77
CA VAL A 186 -1.17 10.51 5.65
C VAL A 186 -1.37 11.29 6.96
N ARG A 187 -1.20 10.65 8.12
CA ARG A 187 -1.15 11.36 9.42
C ARG A 187 0.05 12.30 9.48
N TYR A 188 1.24 11.83 9.10
CA TYR A 188 2.43 12.67 9.02
C TYR A 188 2.29 13.79 7.98
N MET A 189 1.58 13.56 6.87
CA MET A 189 1.23 14.62 5.92
C MET A 189 0.35 15.69 6.55
N ALA A 190 -0.69 15.29 7.30
CA ALA A 190 -1.59 16.22 7.97
C ALA A 190 -0.86 17.08 9.03
N LEU A 191 0.11 16.48 9.74
CA LEU A 191 0.91 17.17 10.75
C LEU A 191 1.98 18.09 10.13
N GLY A 192 2.68 17.62 9.10
CA GLY A 192 3.80 18.32 8.48
C GLY A 192 3.40 19.35 7.42
N HIS A 193 2.21 19.20 6.83
CA HIS A 193 1.71 20.06 5.74
C HIS A 193 0.25 20.51 5.96
N PRO A 194 -0.10 21.08 7.13
CA PRO A 194 -1.48 21.45 7.47
C PRO A 194 -2.05 22.57 6.57
N ASP A 195 -1.20 23.33 5.90
CA ASP A 195 -1.58 24.35 4.90
C ASP A 195 -2.09 23.73 3.59
N LYS A 196 -1.70 22.47 3.30
CA LYS A 196 -2.01 21.74 2.06
C LYS A 196 -3.05 20.64 2.27
N VAL A 197 -2.98 19.91 3.39
CA VAL A 197 -3.84 18.76 3.65
C VAL A 197 -5.14 19.21 4.31
N LEU A 198 -6.23 19.17 3.55
CA LEU A 198 -7.57 19.57 4.01
C LEU A 198 -8.23 18.58 4.96
N GLY A 199 -7.84 17.31 4.86
CA GLY A 199 -8.41 16.23 5.65
C GLY A 199 -7.82 14.89 5.26
N ILE A 200 -7.89 13.95 6.20
CA ILE A 200 -7.43 12.57 6.00
C ILE A 200 -8.57 11.60 6.26
N HIS A 201 -8.65 10.56 5.43
CA HIS A 201 -9.47 9.39 5.67
C HIS A 201 -8.57 8.17 5.84
N ILE A 202 -8.70 7.49 6.97
CA ILE A 202 -7.91 6.29 7.27
C ILE A 202 -8.83 5.11 7.52
N ASN A 203 -8.47 3.95 6.95
CA ASN A 203 -9.16 2.68 7.19
C ASN A 203 -8.33 1.72 8.05
N MET A 204 -7.19 2.19 8.57
CA MET A 204 -6.42 1.51 9.62
C MET A 204 -6.01 2.53 10.68
N PHE A 205 -6.37 2.25 11.93
CA PHE A 205 -6.00 3.07 13.07
C PHE A 205 -5.29 2.19 14.09
N LEU A 206 -3.98 2.36 14.21
CA LEU A 206 -3.18 1.66 15.21
C LEU A 206 -3.32 2.40 16.54
N ALA A 207 -4.17 1.87 17.43
CA ALA A 207 -4.34 2.37 18.78
C ALA A 207 -4.09 1.22 19.77
N PHE A 208 -3.07 1.38 20.59
CA PHE A 208 -2.82 0.47 21.70
C PHE A 208 -3.73 0.82 22.89
N PRO A 209 -4.10 -0.17 23.72
CA PRO A 209 -4.81 0.09 24.96
C PRO A 209 -4.05 1.14 25.79
N PRO A 210 -4.74 2.10 26.41
CA PRO A 210 -4.10 2.99 27.38
C PRO A 210 -3.50 2.16 28.52
N SER A 211 -2.48 2.68 29.18
CA SER A 211 -1.95 2.08 30.41
C SER A 211 -2.24 2.99 31.61
N PRO A 212 -2.29 2.45 32.85
CA PRO A 212 -2.39 3.25 34.05
C PRO A 212 -1.30 4.33 34.14
N GLU A 213 -0.10 4.03 33.64
CA GLU A 213 1.09 4.88 33.74
C GLU A 213 1.08 5.99 32.66
N SER A 214 0.61 5.67 31.46
CA SER A 214 0.63 6.60 30.31
C SER A 214 -0.61 7.49 30.25
N SER A 215 -1.78 6.99 30.69
CA SER A 215 -3.04 7.72 30.61
C SER A 215 -4.08 7.15 31.60
N PRO A 216 -3.95 7.45 32.92
CA PRO A 216 -4.79 6.86 33.97
C PRO A 216 -6.30 7.05 33.75
N GLU A 217 -6.72 8.20 33.22
CA GLU A 217 -8.13 8.49 32.95
C GLU A 217 -8.67 7.70 31.75
N LYS A 218 -7.89 7.60 30.67
CA LYS A 218 -8.26 6.77 29.52
C LYS A 218 -8.27 5.30 29.91
N PHE A 219 -7.36 4.87 30.77
CA PHE A 219 -7.31 3.51 31.28
C PHE A 219 -8.57 3.17 32.08
N ARG A 220 -8.97 4.00 33.05
CA ARG A 220 -10.24 3.80 33.76
C ARG A 220 -11.44 3.71 32.81
N ARG A 221 -11.54 4.66 31.86
CA ARG A 221 -12.62 4.62 30.85
C ARG A 221 -12.58 3.36 29.99
N TYR A 222 -11.39 2.90 29.61
CA TYR A 222 -11.19 1.67 28.84
C TYR A 222 -11.61 0.42 29.62
N GLN A 223 -11.43 0.39 30.94
CA GLN A 223 -11.87 -0.70 31.80
C GLN A 223 -13.40 -0.71 32.00
N ASP A 224 -13.99 0.47 32.12
CA ASP A 224 -15.43 0.65 32.40
C ASP A 224 -16.28 0.70 31.11
N MET A 225 -15.67 0.50 29.93
CA MET A 225 -16.40 0.49 28.66
C MET A 225 -17.30 -0.75 28.57
N ALA A 226 -18.57 -0.52 28.28
CA ALA A 226 -19.51 -1.57 27.93
C ALA A 226 -19.26 -2.01 26.48
N TYR A 227 -18.37 -2.98 26.32
CA TYR A 227 -18.09 -3.59 25.01
C TYR A 227 -19.22 -4.51 24.58
N ASP A 228 -19.56 -4.46 23.30
CA ASP A 228 -20.45 -5.45 22.71
C ASP A 228 -19.72 -6.79 22.47
N THR A 229 -20.48 -7.81 22.07
CA THR A 229 -19.93 -9.15 21.83
C THR A 229 -18.88 -9.18 20.72
N GLN A 230 -19.02 -8.35 19.68
CA GLN A 230 -18.07 -8.30 18.58
C GLN A 230 -16.78 -7.58 18.99
N GLU A 231 -16.89 -6.50 19.76
CA GLU A 231 -15.75 -5.77 20.32
C GLU A 231 -14.93 -6.66 21.25
N LEU A 232 -15.57 -7.46 22.12
CA LEU A 232 -14.88 -8.43 22.96
C LEU A 232 -14.12 -9.48 22.14
N LYS A 233 -14.74 -10.03 21.09
CA LYS A 233 -14.06 -10.96 20.16
C LYS A 233 -12.88 -10.30 19.45
N ASN A 234 -13.02 -9.05 19.02
CA ASN A 234 -11.93 -8.31 18.38
C ASN A 234 -10.76 -8.06 19.35
N LEU A 235 -11.04 -7.75 20.61
CA LEU A 235 -10.02 -7.59 21.66
C LEU A 235 -9.31 -8.91 21.95
N GLU A 236 -10.04 -10.03 22.02
CA GLU A 236 -9.45 -11.37 22.18
C GLU A 236 -8.54 -11.73 20.99
N ARG A 237 -9.00 -11.51 19.76
CA ARG A 237 -8.20 -11.73 18.55
C ARG A 237 -6.94 -10.86 18.54
N THR A 238 -7.06 -9.59 18.90
CA THR A 238 -5.92 -8.66 19.01
C THR A 238 -4.89 -9.13 20.04
N ARG A 239 -5.36 -9.60 21.22
CA ARG A 239 -4.47 -10.16 22.25
C ARG A 239 -3.78 -11.43 21.79
N TRP A 240 -4.50 -12.33 21.12
CA TRP A 240 -3.92 -13.53 20.52
C TRP A 240 -2.81 -13.17 19.52
N PHE A 241 -3.07 -12.22 18.61
CA PHE A 241 -2.10 -11.79 17.60
C PHE A 241 -0.84 -11.20 18.26
N ALA A 242 -1.03 -10.28 19.21
CA ALA A 242 0.08 -9.65 19.92
C ALA A 242 0.95 -10.65 20.71
N HIS A 243 0.37 -11.75 21.19
CA HIS A 243 1.09 -12.75 21.96
C HIS A 243 1.77 -13.81 21.09
N ASN A 244 1.16 -14.21 19.97
CA ASN A 244 1.59 -15.36 19.18
C ASN A 244 2.36 -15.01 17.91
N GLU A 245 2.13 -13.83 17.29
CA GLU A 245 2.81 -13.46 16.03
C GLU A 245 3.99 -12.49 16.23
N VAL A 246 3.93 -11.60 17.22
CA VAL A 246 4.99 -10.60 17.45
C VAL A 246 6.30 -11.22 17.98
N SER A 247 6.25 -12.47 18.45
CA SER A 247 7.39 -13.20 19.01
C SER A 247 8.34 -13.81 17.96
N GLU A 248 7.99 -13.87 16.66
CA GLU A 248 8.89 -14.40 15.61
C GLU A 248 9.03 -13.50 14.35
N PRO A 249 9.64 -12.29 14.43
CA PRO A 249 9.71 -11.37 13.29
C PRO A 249 10.79 -11.71 12.24
N THR A 250 11.76 -12.57 12.54
CA THR A 250 13.07 -12.56 11.85
C THR A 250 13.25 -13.58 10.72
N ARG A 251 12.24 -14.36 10.31
CA ARG A 251 12.42 -15.41 9.28
C ARG A 251 11.97 -15.07 7.86
N TYR A 252 11.21 -14.00 7.63
CA TYR A 252 10.50 -13.83 6.36
C TYR A 252 11.24 -13.05 5.26
N LEU A 253 12.22 -12.20 5.59
CA LEU A 253 12.83 -11.29 4.61
C LEU A 253 13.91 -11.94 3.71
N THR A 254 14.60 -12.98 4.18
CA THR A 254 15.68 -13.62 3.40
C THR A 254 15.15 -14.64 2.38
N VAL A 255 13.99 -15.26 2.64
CA VAL A 255 13.46 -16.35 1.81
C VAL A 255 12.73 -15.85 0.55
N LEU A 256 12.22 -14.61 0.55
CA LEU A 256 11.44 -14.09 -0.59
C LEU A 256 12.30 -13.60 -1.77
N LEU A 257 13.59 -13.35 -1.56
CA LEU A 257 14.52 -12.88 -2.61
C LEU A 257 15.40 -14.00 -3.18
N GLU A 258 15.56 -15.10 -2.45
CA GLU A 258 16.37 -16.26 -2.83
C GLU A 258 15.47 -17.51 -2.88
N SER A 259 14.78 -17.69 -4.01
CA SER A 259 14.38 -19.03 -4.46
C SER A 259 15.42 -19.49 -5.46
N ASP A 260 16.51 -20.08 -4.94
CA ASP A 260 17.49 -20.84 -5.71
C ASP A 260 16.92 -22.19 -6.18
#